data_AF-A0AAY3ZZQ3-F1
#
_entry.id   AF-A0AAY3ZZQ3-F1
#
_cell.length_a   1.000
_cell.length_b   1.000
_cell.length_c   1.000
_cell.angle_alpha   90.00
_cell.angle_beta   90.00
_cell.angle_gamma   90.00
#
_symmetry.space_group_name_H-M   'P 1'
#
loop_
_entity.id
_entity.type
_entity.pdbx_description
1 polymer ?
#
loop_
_entity_poly.entity_id
_entity_poly.type
_entity_poly.pdbx_seq_one_letter_code
_entity_poly.pdbx_strand_id
1 'polypeptide(L)'
;MTARAKVVTFLRVPPHSATIAESSEFSIKMPEDLETVDGSCILIPCSFNVPPENELDLRSPASGVWRKHSRWFADSTDVFNSSKTSNVLRGEILGQLTHKNCTSVLYNVTRAMEDLYFFRVEMGFKYTFEDHVTIKTRDVLPKPRVTPPSRQQEGSTIRVACSVASPCPQSPPTLTWRPALGDSVVTMQKKEDGTQEVSSVLSFISSSVHNGVDLSCVVSSSDTRVAVQETIRLAVDYCPKNVSVSMTPAEWLLGRNVTLSCFSDAHPAVESYWWFWENGNHSELVGQAADLNLNLTLRTMGRYWCRVQNRLGEANSTEVLRTDPLWWVLAGGLSLLLVASFCLICR
;
A
#
# COMPACT_ATOMS: atom_id res chain seq x y z
N MET A 1 26.32 55.34 62.38
CA MET A 1 25.16 55.09 61.50
C MET A 1 25.39 53.76 60.81
N THR A 2 24.78 52.70 61.32
CA THR A 2 25.10 51.31 60.94
C THR A 2 23.85 50.72 60.30
N ALA A 3 23.89 50.47 58.99
CA ALA A 3 22.78 49.92 58.22
C ALA A 3 22.61 48.41 58.50
N ARG A 4 21.42 47.98 58.92
CA ARG A 4 21.03 46.57 58.99
C ARG A 4 20.21 46.20 57.76
N ALA A 5 20.70 45.24 56.98
CA ALA A 5 20.01 44.63 55.86
C ALA A 5 18.81 43.79 56.35
N LYS A 6 17.64 43.97 55.72
CA LYS A 6 16.48 43.08 55.88
C LYS A 6 16.59 41.92 54.89
N VAL A 7 16.72 40.70 55.40
CA VAL A 7 16.60 39.46 54.62
C VAL A 7 15.12 39.20 54.36
N VAL A 8 14.73 39.07 53.09
CA VAL A 8 13.37 38.68 52.67
C VAL A 8 13.38 37.16 52.43
N THR A 9 12.67 36.42 53.27
CA THR A 9 12.53 34.96 53.15
C THR A 9 11.35 34.64 52.22
N PHE A 10 11.62 34.09 51.04
CA PHE A 10 10.60 33.52 50.17
C PHE A 10 10.20 32.13 50.67
N LEU A 11 8.96 31.97 51.14
CA LEU A 11 8.37 30.67 51.44
C LEU A 11 8.06 29.95 50.12
N ARG A 12 8.78 28.85 49.84
CA ARG A 12 8.46 27.91 48.76
C ARG A 12 7.22 27.10 49.17
N VAL A 13 6.12 27.30 48.45
CA VAL A 13 4.95 26.40 48.50
C VAL A 13 5.28 25.15 47.67
N PRO A 14 5.19 23.92 48.22
CA PRO A 14 5.37 22.70 47.43
C PRO A 14 4.19 22.49 46.48
N PRO A 15 4.42 21.99 45.25
CA PRO A 15 3.35 21.74 44.28
C PRO A 15 2.42 20.64 44.80
N HIS A 16 1.11 20.90 44.74
CA HIS A 16 0.08 19.91 44.98
C HIS A 16 0.32 18.67 44.11
N SER A 17 0.43 17.53 44.79
CA SER A 17 0.23 16.20 44.21
C SER A 17 -1.11 16.19 43.49
N ALA A 18 -1.10 16.15 42.15
CA ALA A 18 -2.28 15.78 41.38
C ALA A 18 -2.55 14.30 41.64
N THR A 19 -3.40 14.02 42.62
CA THR A 19 -4.04 12.71 42.77
C THR A 19 -4.84 12.44 41.50
N ILE A 20 -4.50 11.36 40.81
CA ILE A 20 -5.32 10.80 39.73
C ILE A 20 -6.68 10.49 40.36
N ALA A 21 -7.72 11.21 39.96
CA ALA A 21 -9.08 10.92 40.39
C ALA A 21 -9.48 9.54 39.83
N GLU A 22 -9.48 8.52 40.68
CA GLU A 22 -10.11 7.24 40.36
C GLU A 22 -11.59 7.47 40.08
N SER A 23 -12.09 6.97 38.94
CA SER A 23 -13.46 7.25 38.51
C SER A 23 -14.46 6.62 39.49
N SER A 24 -15.32 7.43 40.08
CA SER A 24 -16.33 7.03 41.06
C SER A 24 -17.59 6.41 40.45
N GLU A 25 -17.54 5.97 39.18
CA GLU A 25 -18.74 5.58 38.44
C GLU A 25 -18.50 4.30 37.64
N PHE A 26 -19.58 3.53 37.45
CA PHE A 26 -19.59 2.42 36.52
C PHE A 26 -19.42 2.94 35.09
N SER A 27 -18.37 2.48 34.41
CA SER A 27 -18.10 2.87 33.02
C SER A 27 -17.60 1.68 32.23
N ILE A 28 -17.79 1.72 30.92
CA ILE A 28 -17.27 0.68 30.03
C ILE A 28 -16.62 1.34 28.81
N LYS A 29 -15.48 0.82 28.41
CA LYS A 29 -14.75 1.22 27.22
C LYS A 29 -14.92 0.13 26.19
N MET A 30 -15.54 0.48 25.07
CA MET A 30 -15.66 -0.35 23.89
C MET A 30 -15.79 0.55 22.65
N PRO A 31 -15.55 0.02 21.44
CA PRO A 31 -15.82 0.74 20.20
C PRO A 31 -17.31 1.09 20.05
N GLU A 32 -17.61 2.25 19.46
CA GLU A 32 -18.97 2.73 19.23
C GLU A 32 -19.68 1.97 18.10
N ASP A 33 -18.95 1.69 17.01
CA ASP A 33 -19.43 0.89 15.88
C ASP A 33 -18.46 -0.26 15.60
N LEU A 34 -19.02 -1.43 15.32
CA LEU A 34 -18.31 -2.59 14.80
C LEU A 34 -19.04 -3.18 13.60
N GLU A 35 -18.27 -3.74 12.68
CA GLU A 35 -18.79 -4.34 11.46
C GLU A 35 -18.19 -5.72 11.25
N THR A 36 -19.00 -6.65 10.77
CA THR A 36 -18.55 -7.99 10.37
C THR A 36 -19.27 -8.47 9.11
N VAL A 37 -18.84 -9.59 8.55
CA VAL A 37 -19.51 -10.24 7.42
C VAL A 37 -20.76 -10.96 7.92
N ASP A 38 -21.84 -10.92 7.15
CA ASP A 38 -23.08 -11.67 7.46
C ASP A 38 -22.80 -13.17 7.65
N GLY A 39 -23.22 -13.71 8.79
CA GLY A 39 -22.99 -15.11 9.20
C GLY A 39 -21.59 -15.39 9.77
N SER A 40 -20.70 -14.39 9.85
CA SER A 40 -19.37 -14.53 10.47
C SER A 40 -19.41 -14.16 11.97
N CYS A 41 -18.26 -13.97 12.59
CA CYS A 41 -18.10 -13.64 13.99
C CYS A 41 -17.62 -12.20 14.19
N ILE A 42 -17.68 -11.71 15.42
CA ILE A 42 -17.23 -10.36 15.76
C ILE A 42 -16.61 -10.33 17.15
N LEU A 43 -15.39 -9.79 17.22
CA LEU A 43 -14.68 -9.49 18.45
C LEU A 43 -15.10 -8.11 18.94
N ILE A 44 -15.61 -8.06 20.17
CA ILE A 44 -15.96 -6.84 20.88
C ILE A 44 -14.90 -6.62 21.96
N PRO A 45 -13.87 -5.81 21.70
CA PRO A 45 -12.91 -5.44 22.72
C PRO A 45 -13.61 -4.58 23.76
N CYS A 46 -13.54 -4.98 25.02
CA CYS A 46 -14.07 -4.14 26.08
C CYS A 46 -13.36 -4.32 27.42
N SER A 47 -13.31 -3.23 28.16
CA SER A 47 -12.91 -3.17 29.55
C SER A 47 -13.87 -2.28 30.31
N PHE A 48 -14.13 -2.59 31.56
CA PHE A 48 -15.03 -1.78 32.38
C PHE A 48 -14.34 -1.23 33.61
N ASN A 49 -14.99 -0.31 34.29
CA ASN A 49 -14.63 0.10 35.63
C ASN A 49 -15.85 0.06 36.54
N VAL A 50 -15.58 -0.10 37.83
CA VAL A 50 -16.60 -0.14 38.88
C VAL A 50 -16.19 0.84 39.98
N PRO A 51 -17.15 1.41 40.73
CA PRO A 51 -16.87 2.22 41.89
C PRO A 51 -16.04 1.46 42.94
N PRO A 52 -15.23 2.16 43.76
CA PRO A 52 -14.40 1.55 44.80
C PRO A 52 -15.18 0.62 45.75
N GLU A 53 -16.42 0.95 46.09
CA GLU A 53 -17.27 0.10 46.94
C GLU A 53 -17.55 -1.29 46.34
N ASN A 54 -17.51 -1.43 45.03
CA ASN A 54 -17.78 -2.68 44.32
C ASN A 54 -16.52 -3.44 43.91
N GLU A 55 -15.31 -2.90 44.14
CA GLU A 55 -14.08 -3.62 43.82
C GLU A 55 -13.93 -4.91 44.62
N LEU A 56 -14.39 -4.91 45.88
CA LEU A 56 -14.37 -6.10 46.73
C LEU A 56 -15.33 -7.20 46.27
N ASP A 57 -16.31 -6.85 45.44
CA ASP A 57 -17.31 -7.76 44.89
C ASP A 57 -16.89 -8.38 43.54
N LEU A 58 -15.73 -7.99 42.99
CA LEU A 58 -15.15 -8.56 41.75
C LEU A 58 -14.63 -9.99 41.98
N ARG A 59 -15.54 -10.91 42.26
CA ARG A 59 -15.25 -12.31 42.63
C ARG A 59 -16.03 -13.28 41.76
N SER A 60 -15.54 -14.52 41.71
CA SER A 60 -16.25 -15.63 41.09
C SER A 60 -17.41 -16.13 41.97
N PRO A 61 -18.49 -16.67 41.39
CA PRO A 61 -18.74 -16.81 39.96
C PRO A 61 -19.09 -15.48 39.29
N ALA A 62 -18.50 -15.24 38.13
CA ALA A 62 -18.69 -14.06 37.32
C ALA A 62 -19.32 -14.45 35.98
N SER A 63 -20.35 -13.74 35.56
CA SER A 63 -20.93 -13.91 34.23
C SER A 63 -21.12 -12.57 33.53
N GLY A 64 -21.00 -12.60 32.21
CA GLY A 64 -21.28 -11.47 31.35
C GLY A 64 -22.46 -11.78 30.44
N VAL A 65 -23.25 -10.75 30.19
CA VAL A 65 -24.47 -10.83 29.37
C VAL A 65 -24.41 -9.74 28.32
N TRP A 66 -24.61 -10.14 27.06
CA TRP A 66 -24.81 -9.22 25.95
C TRP A 66 -26.30 -9.09 25.68
N ARG A 67 -26.76 -7.84 25.64
CA ARG A 67 -28.17 -7.48 25.52
C ARG A 67 -28.39 -6.60 24.30
N LYS A 68 -29.37 -6.97 23.48
CA LYS A 68 -29.75 -6.27 22.24
C LYS A 68 -30.88 -5.26 22.51
N HIS A 69 -30.92 -4.20 21.70
CA HIS A 69 -32.00 -3.21 21.56
C HIS A 69 -32.13 -2.16 22.67
N SER A 70 -32.05 -2.57 23.94
CA SER A 70 -32.25 -1.66 25.07
C SER A 70 -31.44 -2.08 26.28
N ARG A 71 -31.03 -1.12 27.11
CA ARG A 71 -30.44 -1.43 28.43
C ARG A 71 -31.49 -1.94 29.41
N TRP A 72 -32.74 -1.53 29.24
CA TRP A 72 -33.86 -1.79 30.16
C TRP A 72 -34.46 -3.18 29.92
N PHE A 73 -34.85 -3.87 31.01
CA PHE A 73 -35.34 -5.25 30.92
C PHE A 73 -36.63 -5.42 30.11
N ALA A 74 -37.52 -4.42 30.11
CA ALA A 74 -38.84 -4.56 29.49
C ALA A 74 -38.78 -4.75 27.96
N ASP A 75 -37.78 -4.15 27.31
CA ASP A 75 -37.72 -4.04 25.85
C ASP A 75 -36.44 -4.66 25.27
N SER A 76 -35.72 -5.49 26.04
CA SER A 76 -34.42 -6.00 25.64
C SER A 76 -34.38 -7.51 25.50
N THR A 77 -33.46 -7.99 24.67
CA THR A 77 -33.21 -9.43 24.50
C THR A 77 -31.79 -9.76 24.93
N ASP A 78 -31.64 -10.63 25.92
CA ASP A 78 -30.33 -11.19 26.28
C ASP A 78 -29.92 -12.19 25.19
N VAL A 79 -29.05 -11.77 24.27
CA VAL A 79 -28.63 -12.60 23.13
C VAL A 79 -27.59 -13.63 23.51
N PHE A 80 -26.78 -13.33 24.52
CA PHE A 80 -25.72 -14.19 25.02
C PHE A 80 -25.54 -13.98 26.53
N ASN A 81 -25.41 -15.07 27.26
CA ASN A 81 -25.12 -15.10 28.68
C ASN A 81 -24.12 -16.24 28.95
N SER A 82 -22.95 -15.88 29.50
CA SER A 82 -21.86 -16.84 29.73
C SER A 82 -22.16 -17.90 30.80
N SER A 83 -23.18 -17.70 31.62
CA SER A 83 -23.65 -18.69 32.61
C SER A 83 -24.61 -19.73 32.02
N LYS A 84 -25.15 -19.47 30.83
CA LYS A 84 -26.14 -20.34 30.17
C LYS A 84 -25.48 -21.18 29.10
N THR A 85 -25.93 -22.42 28.97
CA THR A 85 -25.48 -23.34 27.91
C THR A 85 -26.19 -23.11 26.57
N SER A 86 -27.40 -22.54 26.59
CA SER A 86 -28.19 -22.23 25.41
C SER A 86 -28.43 -20.73 25.34
N ASN A 87 -28.01 -20.13 24.23
CA ASN A 87 -28.09 -18.69 23.94
C ASN A 87 -28.62 -18.47 22.52
N VAL A 88 -29.19 -17.28 22.26
CA VAL A 88 -29.64 -16.90 20.90
C VAL A 88 -28.45 -16.80 19.96
N LEU A 89 -27.38 -16.15 20.43
CA LEU A 89 -26.08 -16.08 19.79
C LEU A 89 -25.09 -16.99 20.52
N ARG A 90 -24.29 -17.72 19.75
CA ARG A 90 -23.11 -18.38 20.30
C ARG A 90 -22.06 -17.30 20.57
N GLY A 91 -21.40 -17.39 21.71
CA GLY A 91 -20.36 -16.44 22.05
C GLY A 91 -19.45 -16.96 23.15
N GLU A 92 -18.41 -16.19 23.43
CA GLU A 92 -17.44 -16.48 24.47
C GLU A 92 -16.90 -15.17 25.04
N ILE A 93 -16.68 -15.13 26.35
CA ILE A 93 -15.95 -14.03 26.99
C ILE A 93 -14.50 -14.47 27.08
N LEU A 94 -13.65 -13.85 26.27
CA LEU A 94 -12.21 -14.13 26.21
C LEU A 94 -11.46 -13.46 27.36
N GLY A 95 -11.98 -12.33 27.83
CA GLY A 95 -11.43 -11.56 28.95
C GLY A 95 -11.77 -12.15 30.32
N GLN A 96 -10.91 -11.89 31.30
CA GLN A 96 -11.20 -12.24 32.69
C GLN A 96 -12.02 -11.12 33.34
N LEU A 97 -13.31 -11.38 33.62
CA LEU A 97 -14.23 -10.39 34.16
C LEU A 97 -13.81 -9.85 35.53
N THR A 98 -13.19 -10.68 36.39
CA THR A 98 -12.67 -10.24 37.70
C THR A 98 -11.51 -9.24 37.56
N HIS A 99 -10.85 -9.19 36.40
CA HIS A 99 -9.82 -8.20 36.06
C HIS A 99 -10.39 -7.08 35.17
N LYS A 100 -11.71 -6.89 35.22
CA LYS A 100 -12.44 -5.85 34.49
C LYS A 100 -12.30 -5.93 32.96
N ASN A 101 -11.97 -7.12 32.43
CA ASN A 101 -11.85 -7.37 31.00
C ASN A 101 -13.05 -8.18 30.52
N CYS A 102 -13.91 -7.56 29.73
CA CYS A 102 -15.14 -8.17 29.19
C CYS A 102 -15.01 -8.54 27.71
N THR A 103 -13.81 -8.46 27.13
CA THR A 103 -13.58 -8.73 25.70
C THR A 103 -14.24 -10.03 25.30
N SER A 104 -15.15 -9.95 24.34
CA SER A 104 -16.04 -11.05 23.96
C SER A 104 -16.01 -11.29 22.46
N VAL A 105 -16.31 -12.52 22.04
CA VAL A 105 -16.58 -12.86 20.64
C VAL A 105 -18.01 -13.38 20.51
N LEU A 106 -18.75 -12.88 19.54
CA LEU A 106 -20.06 -13.39 19.14
C LEU A 106 -19.94 -14.04 17.76
N TYR A 107 -20.52 -15.22 17.57
CA TYR A 107 -20.43 -16.01 16.34
C TYR A 107 -21.76 -16.06 15.60
N ASN A 108 -21.71 -16.19 14.28
CA ASN A 108 -22.88 -16.28 13.40
C ASN A 108 -23.80 -15.06 13.52
N VAL A 109 -23.20 -13.87 13.52
CA VAL A 109 -23.91 -12.60 13.52
C VAL A 109 -24.48 -12.36 12.13
N THR A 110 -25.79 -12.22 12.03
CA THR A 110 -26.50 -12.04 10.76
C THR A 110 -27.18 -10.67 10.70
N ARG A 111 -27.64 -10.25 9.52
CA ARG A 111 -28.42 -9.01 9.33
C ARG A 111 -29.59 -8.83 10.29
N ALA A 112 -30.28 -9.92 10.65
CA ALA A 112 -31.40 -9.87 11.61
C ALA A 112 -30.97 -9.50 13.04
N MET A 113 -29.66 -9.55 13.31
CA MET A 113 -29.06 -9.26 14.59
C MET A 113 -28.46 -7.85 14.64
N GLU A 114 -28.42 -7.11 13.54
CA GLU A 114 -27.94 -5.72 13.54
C GLU A 114 -28.75 -4.85 14.53
N ASP A 115 -28.05 -4.22 15.47
CA ASP A 115 -28.62 -3.36 16.51
C ASP A 115 -27.51 -2.75 17.37
N LEU A 116 -27.93 -2.02 18.40
CA LEU A 116 -27.10 -1.63 19.52
C LEU A 116 -27.11 -2.70 20.62
N TYR A 117 -25.94 -2.90 21.23
CA TYR A 117 -25.65 -3.94 22.21
C TYR A 117 -25.06 -3.35 23.49
N PHE A 118 -25.65 -3.71 24.62
CA PHE A 118 -25.18 -3.34 25.96
C PHE A 118 -24.55 -4.55 26.65
N PHE A 119 -23.48 -4.28 27.40
CA PHE A 119 -22.88 -5.28 28.26
C PHE A 119 -23.45 -5.18 29.68
N ARG A 120 -23.70 -6.33 30.28
CA ARG A 120 -24.07 -6.46 31.69
C ARG A 120 -23.13 -7.43 32.38
N VAL A 121 -22.67 -7.04 33.55
CA VAL A 121 -21.88 -7.91 34.43
C VAL A 121 -22.74 -8.40 35.58
N GLU A 122 -22.59 -9.68 35.94
CA GLU A 122 -23.21 -10.28 37.12
C GLU A 122 -22.13 -10.97 37.97
N MET A 123 -21.75 -10.35 39.08
CA MET A 123 -20.73 -10.80 40.04
C MET A 123 -20.91 -10.11 41.40
N GLY A 124 -21.49 -10.75 42.42
CA GLY A 124 -21.78 -10.11 43.72
C GLY A 124 -22.87 -9.00 43.65
N PHE A 125 -22.77 -8.09 42.68
CA PHE A 125 -23.75 -7.14 42.17
C PHE A 125 -24.13 -7.50 40.73
N LYS A 126 -25.12 -6.78 40.20
CA LYS A 126 -25.48 -6.87 38.78
C LYS A 126 -25.68 -5.49 38.19
N TYR A 127 -24.98 -5.19 37.10
CA TYR A 127 -25.01 -3.85 36.50
C TYR A 127 -24.98 -3.92 34.96
N THR A 128 -25.81 -3.09 34.32
CA THR A 128 -25.85 -2.94 32.86
C THR A 128 -25.29 -1.56 32.50
N PHE A 129 -24.19 -1.53 31.74
CA PHE A 129 -23.50 -0.29 31.40
C PHE A 129 -24.29 0.56 30.40
N GLU A 130 -24.12 1.88 30.49
CA GLU A 130 -24.82 2.87 29.66
C GLU A 130 -24.28 2.95 28.25
N ASP A 131 -22.95 2.89 28.09
CA ASP A 131 -22.34 2.84 26.78
C ASP A 131 -22.64 1.50 26.08
N HIS A 132 -22.72 1.57 24.76
CA HIS A 132 -23.09 0.45 23.90
C HIS A 132 -22.19 0.40 22.67
N VAL A 133 -22.26 -0.74 21.98
CA VAL A 133 -21.66 -0.91 20.65
C VAL A 133 -22.76 -1.18 19.64
N THR A 134 -22.71 -0.49 18.51
CA THR A 134 -23.56 -0.76 17.36
C THR A 134 -22.89 -1.80 16.47
N ILE A 135 -23.56 -2.92 16.21
CA ILE A 135 -23.04 -3.99 15.36
C ILE A 135 -23.82 -4.03 14.05
N LYS A 136 -23.10 -3.90 12.94
CA LYS A 136 -23.64 -3.97 11.58
C LYS A 136 -23.00 -5.12 10.80
N THR A 137 -23.69 -5.61 9.77
CA THR A 137 -23.17 -6.66 8.90
C THR A 137 -22.98 -6.18 7.47
N ARG A 138 -22.13 -6.88 6.72
CA ARG A 138 -21.83 -6.63 5.30
C ARG A 138 -21.82 -7.95 4.53
N ASP A 139 -22.12 -7.88 3.24
CA ASP A 139 -22.07 -9.07 2.37
C ASP A 139 -20.64 -9.50 2.03
N VAL A 140 -19.69 -8.57 2.10
CA VAL A 140 -18.29 -8.78 1.72
C VAL A 140 -17.35 -8.13 2.73
N LEU A 141 -16.10 -8.61 2.75
CA LEU A 141 -15.03 -8.03 3.56
C LEU A 141 -14.80 -6.55 3.22
N PRO A 142 -14.35 -5.73 4.19
CA PRO A 142 -13.96 -4.36 3.90
C PRO A 142 -12.80 -4.35 2.91
N LYS A 143 -12.84 -3.37 1.99
CA LYS A 143 -11.74 -3.16 1.04
C LYS A 143 -10.43 -2.91 1.81
N PRO A 144 -9.33 -3.60 1.49
CA PRO A 144 -8.06 -3.39 2.18
C PRO A 144 -7.54 -1.97 1.98
N ARG A 145 -6.86 -1.45 2.98
CA ARG A 145 -6.16 -0.17 2.92
C ARG A 145 -4.73 -0.43 2.48
N VAL A 146 -4.36 0.07 1.30
CA VAL A 146 -2.99 -0.01 0.80
C VAL A 146 -2.33 1.35 0.96
N THR A 147 -1.22 1.40 1.67
CA THR A 147 -0.39 2.61 1.79
C THR A 147 0.57 2.63 0.61
N PRO A 148 0.38 3.51 -0.39
CA PRO A 148 1.24 3.55 -1.56
C PRO A 148 2.65 4.03 -1.16
N PRO A 149 3.71 3.47 -1.78
CA PRO A 149 5.05 4.01 -1.60
C PRO A 149 5.13 5.38 -2.29
N SER A 150 6.00 6.26 -1.79
CA SER A 150 6.37 7.45 -2.55
C SER A 150 7.06 7.06 -3.86
N ARG A 151 7.10 7.97 -4.84
CA ARG A 151 7.85 7.78 -6.08
C ARG A 151 9.29 7.38 -5.76
N GLN A 152 9.71 6.22 -6.27
CA GLN A 152 11.00 5.63 -5.96
C GLN A 152 11.93 5.70 -7.17
N GLN A 153 13.25 5.74 -6.92
CA GLN A 153 14.25 5.56 -7.96
C GLN A 153 14.62 4.08 -8.10
N GLU A 154 14.94 3.63 -9.32
CA GLU A 154 15.43 2.28 -9.58
C GLU A 154 16.60 1.89 -8.66
N GLY A 155 16.59 0.64 -8.20
CA GLY A 155 17.56 0.12 -7.24
C GLY A 155 17.22 0.38 -5.78
N SER A 156 16.24 1.25 -5.48
CA SER A 156 15.75 1.44 -4.11
C SER A 156 14.84 0.30 -3.66
N THR A 157 14.75 0.09 -2.34
CA THR A 157 13.82 -0.88 -1.75
C THR A 157 12.43 -0.24 -1.61
N ILE A 158 11.46 -0.77 -2.35
CA ILE A 158 10.05 -0.41 -2.17
C ILE A 158 9.48 -1.17 -0.97
N ARG A 159 8.71 -0.47 -0.14
CA ARG A 159 7.89 -1.07 0.93
C ARG A 159 6.44 -0.64 0.75
N VAL A 160 5.55 -1.61 0.57
CA VAL A 160 4.11 -1.36 0.46
C VAL A 160 3.41 -2.10 1.58
N ALA A 161 2.58 -1.39 2.33
CA ALA A 161 1.77 -1.97 3.40
C ALA A 161 0.31 -2.10 2.94
N CYS A 162 -0.29 -3.23 3.26
CA CYS A 162 -1.71 -3.49 3.09
C CYS A 162 -2.29 -3.89 4.45
N SER A 163 -3.43 -3.33 4.83
CA SER A 163 -4.09 -3.66 6.09
C SER A 163 -5.59 -3.85 5.92
N VAL A 164 -6.18 -4.78 6.68
CA VAL A 164 -7.61 -5.06 6.64
C VAL A 164 -8.10 -5.50 8.01
N ALA A 165 -9.28 -5.02 8.42
CA ALA A 165 -9.86 -5.36 9.71
C ALA A 165 -10.06 -6.88 9.84
N SER A 166 -9.83 -7.39 11.04
CA SER A 166 -10.02 -8.79 11.41
C SER A 166 -11.06 -8.89 12.52
N PRO A 167 -12.37 -8.89 12.19
CA PRO A 167 -13.43 -9.03 13.18
C PRO A 167 -13.38 -10.37 13.92
N CYS A 168 -12.81 -11.40 13.28
CA CYS A 168 -12.65 -12.74 13.83
C CYS A 168 -11.20 -13.05 14.21
N PRO A 169 -10.88 -13.28 15.49
CA PRO A 169 -9.51 -13.61 15.91
C PRO A 169 -9.13 -15.07 15.61
N GLN A 170 -10.10 -15.98 15.52
CA GLN A 170 -9.85 -17.40 15.24
C GLN A 170 -9.73 -17.70 13.73
N SER A 171 -10.26 -16.84 12.88
CA SER A 171 -10.26 -16.95 11.42
C SER A 171 -9.83 -15.63 10.77
N PRO A 172 -8.56 -15.21 10.96
CA PRO A 172 -8.07 -13.98 10.36
C PRO A 172 -8.05 -14.07 8.82
N PRO A 173 -8.33 -12.96 8.10
CA PRO A 173 -8.26 -12.95 6.65
C PRO A 173 -6.83 -13.17 6.14
N THR A 174 -6.72 -13.83 5.00
CA THR A 174 -5.46 -14.08 4.28
C THR A 174 -5.19 -12.96 3.28
N LEU A 175 -4.01 -12.35 3.38
CA LEU A 175 -3.54 -11.30 2.47
C LEU A 175 -2.56 -11.89 1.45
N THR A 176 -2.69 -11.51 0.19
CA THR A 176 -1.82 -11.98 -0.91
C THR A 176 -1.53 -10.85 -1.89
N TRP A 177 -0.26 -10.66 -2.24
CA TRP A 177 0.15 -9.67 -3.23
C TRP A 177 0.13 -10.24 -4.65
N ARG A 178 -0.34 -9.44 -5.61
CA ARG A 178 -0.35 -9.76 -7.04
C ARG A 178 0.08 -8.57 -7.88
N PRO A 179 1.14 -8.69 -8.71
CA PRO A 179 2.05 -9.83 -8.82
C PRO A 179 2.90 -10.03 -7.56
N ALA A 180 3.48 -11.23 -7.40
CA ALA A 180 4.40 -11.55 -6.32
C ALA A 180 5.81 -11.03 -6.67
N LEU A 181 6.08 -9.77 -6.30
CA LEU A 181 7.33 -9.08 -6.66
C LEU A 181 8.49 -9.31 -5.67
N GLY A 182 8.22 -9.88 -4.50
CA GLY A 182 9.21 -10.11 -3.46
C GLY A 182 8.61 -10.70 -2.20
N ASP A 183 9.32 -10.54 -1.08
CA ASP A 183 8.93 -11.13 0.20
C ASP A 183 7.87 -10.29 0.91
N SER A 184 6.87 -10.96 1.48
CA SER A 184 5.83 -10.32 2.27
C SER A 184 5.82 -10.85 3.70
N VAL A 185 5.76 -9.93 4.66
CA VAL A 185 5.62 -10.27 6.09
C VAL A 185 4.21 -9.93 6.54
N VAL A 186 3.51 -10.87 7.16
CA VAL A 186 2.16 -10.67 7.71
C VAL A 186 2.25 -10.49 9.22
N THR A 187 1.47 -9.57 9.78
CA THR A 187 1.44 -9.26 11.21
C THR A 187 0.01 -8.98 11.66
N MET A 188 -0.34 -9.46 12.86
CA MET A 188 -1.58 -9.09 13.55
C MET A 188 -1.32 -7.88 14.43
N GLN A 189 -2.13 -6.85 14.29
CA GLN A 189 -2.02 -5.62 15.08
C GLN A 189 -3.33 -5.35 15.81
N LYS A 190 -3.21 -4.92 17.07
CA LYS A 190 -4.34 -4.43 17.86
C LYS A 190 -4.34 -2.90 17.81
N LYS A 191 -5.46 -2.30 17.43
CA LYS A 191 -5.66 -0.85 17.41
C LYS A 191 -5.87 -0.30 18.82
N GLU A 192 -5.81 1.02 18.95
CA GLU A 192 -6.03 1.72 20.23
C GLU A 192 -7.44 1.47 20.79
N ASP A 193 -8.45 1.36 19.93
CA ASP A 193 -9.83 0.99 20.28
C ASP A 193 -9.99 -0.50 20.66
N GLY A 194 -8.91 -1.27 20.58
CA GLY A 194 -8.83 -2.68 20.89
C GLY A 194 -9.26 -3.62 19.76
N THR A 195 -9.73 -3.10 18.62
CA THR A 195 -10.05 -3.90 17.44
C THR A 195 -8.78 -4.49 16.84
N GLN A 196 -8.92 -5.52 16.01
CA GLN A 196 -7.78 -6.19 15.40
C GLN A 196 -7.74 -5.95 13.89
N GLU A 197 -6.52 -5.84 13.37
CA GLU A 197 -6.24 -5.68 11.95
C GLU A 197 -5.11 -6.63 11.56
N VAL A 198 -5.22 -7.23 10.38
CA VAL A 198 -4.13 -7.98 9.77
C VAL A 198 -3.42 -7.04 8.79
N SER A 199 -2.10 -6.95 8.87
CA SER A 199 -1.29 -6.20 7.93
C SER A 199 -0.28 -7.09 7.22
N SER A 200 0.00 -6.78 5.96
CA SER A 200 1.06 -7.40 5.17
C SER A 200 1.96 -6.31 4.60
N VAL A 201 3.27 -6.45 4.77
CA VAL A 201 4.27 -5.54 4.19
C VAL A 201 5.05 -6.29 3.13
N LEU A 202 4.91 -5.88 1.87
CA LEU A 202 5.71 -6.36 0.74
C LEU A 202 6.97 -5.52 0.60
N SER A 203 8.12 -6.18 0.49
CA SER A 203 9.42 -5.55 0.26
C SER A 203 10.13 -6.15 -0.94
N PHE A 204 10.59 -5.30 -1.86
CA PHE A 204 11.36 -5.72 -3.03
C PHE A 204 12.25 -4.59 -3.55
N ILE A 205 13.26 -4.93 -4.36
CA ILE A 205 14.14 -3.95 -5.00
C ILE A 205 13.49 -3.50 -6.32
N SER A 206 13.33 -2.18 -6.46
CA SER A 206 12.71 -1.56 -7.63
C SER A 206 13.59 -1.67 -8.88
N SER A 207 12.94 -1.72 -10.03
CA SER A 207 13.57 -1.74 -11.35
C SER A 207 12.69 -1.02 -12.36
N SER A 208 13.28 -0.62 -13.48
CA SER A 208 12.60 0.01 -14.62
C SER A 208 11.35 -0.76 -15.07
N VAL A 209 11.37 -2.09 -15.08
CA VAL A 209 10.21 -2.92 -15.49
C VAL A 209 9.03 -2.86 -14.52
N HIS A 210 9.24 -2.37 -13.29
CA HIS A 210 8.16 -2.20 -12.31
C HIS A 210 7.40 -0.88 -12.49
N ASN A 211 7.89 0.06 -13.30
CA ASN A 211 7.19 1.31 -13.53
C ASN A 211 5.85 1.07 -14.26
N GLY A 212 4.77 1.63 -13.75
CA GLY A 212 3.43 1.51 -14.34
C GLY A 212 2.75 0.16 -14.11
N VAL A 213 3.35 -0.76 -13.35
CA VAL A 213 2.75 -2.05 -12.96
C VAL A 213 1.65 -1.82 -11.92
N ASP A 214 0.51 -2.50 -12.11
CA ASP A 214 -0.59 -2.52 -11.15
C ASP A 214 -0.33 -3.61 -10.09
N LEU A 215 -0.03 -3.17 -8.87
CA LEU A 215 0.18 -4.02 -7.70
C LEU A 215 -1.09 -4.08 -6.86
N SER A 216 -1.63 -5.27 -6.67
CA SER A 216 -2.87 -5.54 -5.95
C SER A 216 -2.61 -6.28 -4.65
N CYS A 217 -3.20 -5.81 -3.55
CA CYS A 217 -3.35 -6.59 -2.33
C CYS A 217 -4.72 -7.27 -2.34
N VAL A 218 -4.73 -8.59 -2.39
CA VAL A 218 -5.94 -9.42 -2.42
C VAL A 218 -6.17 -9.99 -1.02
N VAL A 219 -7.39 -9.83 -0.52
CA VAL A 219 -7.84 -10.33 0.78
C VAL A 219 -8.89 -11.40 0.54
N SER A 220 -8.71 -12.53 1.22
CA SER A 220 -9.66 -13.65 1.22
C SER A 220 -9.89 -14.15 2.65
N SER A 221 -11.05 -14.72 2.91
CA SER A 221 -11.39 -15.36 4.19
C SER A 221 -12.12 -16.66 3.93
N SER A 222 -12.04 -17.62 4.86
CA SER A 222 -12.86 -18.84 4.85
C SER A 222 -14.36 -18.53 4.87
N ASP A 223 -14.72 -17.38 5.47
CA ASP A 223 -16.11 -17.01 5.74
C ASP A 223 -16.79 -16.39 4.51
N THR A 224 -16.01 -15.98 3.50
CA THR A 224 -16.52 -15.33 2.29
C THR A 224 -16.01 -16.03 1.04
N ARG A 225 -16.91 -16.29 0.07
CA ARG A 225 -16.50 -16.82 -1.25
C ARG A 225 -15.86 -15.78 -2.17
N VAL A 226 -16.04 -14.49 -1.86
CA VAL A 226 -15.59 -13.38 -2.72
C VAL A 226 -14.34 -12.75 -2.10
N ALA A 227 -13.24 -12.78 -2.84
CA ALA A 227 -12.04 -12.03 -2.49
C ALA A 227 -12.22 -10.55 -2.84
N VAL A 228 -11.72 -9.67 -1.99
CA VAL A 228 -11.69 -8.22 -2.23
C VAL A 228 -10.25 -7.77 -2.45
N GLN A 229 -10.05 -6.69 -3.19
CA GLN A 229 -8.69 -6.20 -3.44
C GLN A 229 -8.63 -4.68 -3.53
N GLU A 230 -7.44 -4.15 -3.28
CA GLU A 230 -7.06 -2.77 -3.57
C GLU A 230 -5.80 -2.79 -4.44
N THR A 231 -5.80 -1.94 -5.45
CA THR A 231 -4.76 -1.93 -6.48
C THR A 231 -4.13 -0.55 -6.53
N ILE A 232 -2.80 -0.50 -6.47
CA ILE A 232 -2.01 0.72 -6.66
C ILE A 232 -1.14 0.57 -7.90
N ARG A 233 -0.86 1.69 -8.56
CA ARG A 233 0.05 1.71 -9.70
C ARG A 233 1.43 2.17 -9.25
N LEU A 234 2.44 1.34 -9.49
CA LEU A 234 3.82 1.63 -9.10
C LEU A 234 4.41 2.73 -9.97
N ALA A 235 5.15 3.65 -9.35
CA ALA A 235 5.86 4.73 -10.03
C ALA A 235 7.35 4.63 -9.69
N VAL A 236 8.15 4.20 -10.67
CA VAL A 236 9.60 4.03 -10.53
C VAL A 236 10.30 4.91 -11.56
N ASP A 237 11.17 5.78 -11.07
CA ASP A 237 12.02 6.61 -11.91
C ASP A 237 13.35 5.90 -12.19
N TYR A 238 13.82 5.94 -13.44
CA TYR A 238 15.05 5.33 -13.91
C TYR A 238 15.72 6.19 -15.00
N CYS A 239 17.04 6.05 -15.13
CA CYS A 239 17.81 6.65 -16.21
C CYS A 239 17.37 6.09 -17.57
N PRO A 240 17.61 6.79 -18.69
CA PRO A 240 17.22 6.29 -20.00
C PRO A 240 17.86 4.93 -20.33
N LYS A 241 17.07 4.03 -20.92
CA LYS A 241 17.45 2.68 -21.32
C LYS A 241 16.99 2.39 -22.75
N ASN A 242 17.53 1.32 -23.32
CA ASN A 242 17.19 0.85 -24.68
C ASN A 242 17.28 1.99 -25.71
N VAL A 243 18.33 2.81 -25.58
CA VAL A 243 18.53 3.95 -26.46
C VAL A 243 18.88 3.42 -27.85
N SER A 244 18.10 3.82 -28.85
CA SER A 244 18.22 3.35 -30.22
C SER A 244 18.04 4.50 -31.21
N VAL A 245 18.55 4.31 -32.41
CA VAL A 245 18.49 5.29 -33.49
C VAL A 245 17.79 4.68 -34.70
N SER A 246 17.02 5.47 -35.42
CA SER A 246 16.42 5.09 -36.69
C SER A 246 16.62 6.19 -37.73
N MET A 247 16.35 5.86 -39.00
CA MET A 247 16.43 6.79 -40.11
C MET A 247 15.18 6.71 -40.98
N THR A 248 14.67 7.87 -41.38
CA THR A 248 13.54 7.99 -42.30
C THR A 248 13.88 8.92 -43.47
N PRO A 249 13.64 8.50 -44.74
CA PRO A 249 13.27 7.14 -45.15
C PRO A 249 14.40 6.11 -44.89
N ALA A 250 14.03 4.85 -44.68
CA ALA A 250 14.99 3.76 -44.42
C ALA A 250 15.87 3.47 -45.65
N GLU A 251 15.28 3.54 -46.84
CA GLU A 251 16.00 3.61 -48.10
C GLU A 251 16.34 5.06 -48.40
N TRP A 252 17.62 5.36 -48.49
CA TRP A 252 18.12 6.71 -48.71
C TRP A 252 18.90 6.81 -50.02
N LEU A 253 18.92 8.00 -50.60
CA LEU A 253 19.70 8.28 -51.80
C LEU A 253 20.65 9.43 -51.51
N LEU A 254 21.85 9.35 -52.08
CA LEU A 254 22.83 10.42 -51.97
C LEU A 254 22.24 11.73 -52.51
N GLY A 255 22.38 12.81 -51.74
CA GLY A 255 21.83 14.14 -52.01
C GLY A 255 20.38 14.35 -51.56
N ARG A 256 19.76 13.39 -50.86
CA ARG A 256 18.42 13.53 -50.26
C ARG A 256 18.51 13.81 -48.76
N ASN A 257 17.49 14.51 -48.27
CA ASN A 257 17.30 14.72 -46.83
C ASN A 257 16.77 13.45 -46.18
N VAL A 258 17.34 13.14 -45.03
CA VAL A 258 16.87 12.11 -44.11
C VAL A 258 16.71 12.70 -42.72
N THR A 259 15.86 12.07 -41.93
CA THR A 259 15.67 12.39 -40.52
C THR A 259 16.15 11.21 -39.69
N LEU A 260 17.11 11.46 -38.80
CA LEU A 260 17.52 10.50 -37.79
C LEU A 260 16.72 10.76 -36.51
N SER A 261 16.11 9.73 -35.94
CA SER A 261 15.33 9.83 -34.70
C SER A 261 15.95 8.98 -33.62
N CYS A 262 16.06 9.54 -32.41
CA CYS A 262 16.61 8.88 -31.24
C CYS A 262 15.48 8.50 -30.28
N PHE A 263 15.38 7.21 -29.94
CA PHE A 263 14.38 6.67 -29.03
C PHE A 263 15.03 6.14 -27.78
N SER A 264 14.30 6.21 -26.66
CA SER A 264 14.73 5.68 -25.38
C SER A 264 13.54 5.42 -24.48
N ASP A 265 13.65 4.40 -23.63
CA ASP A 265 12.74 4.15 -22.53
C ASP A 265 13.28 4.82 -21.26
N ALA A 266 12.59 5.83 -20.74
CA ALA A 266 13.05 6.61 -19.59
C ALA A 266 11.87 7.10 -18.75
N HIS A 267 12.05 7.12 -17.43
CA HIS A 267 11.11 7.79 -16.54
C HIS A 267 11.85 8.62 -15.46
N PRO A 268 11.62 9.93 -15.36
CA PRO A 268 10.81 10.76 -16.25
C PRO A 268 11.37 10.81 -17.67
N ALA A 269 10.57 11.38 -18.58
CA ALA A 269 10.93 11.55 -19.97
C ALA A 269 12.27 12.28 -20.14
N VAL A 270 12.95 12.00 -21.26
CA VAL A 270 14.22 12.63 -21.62
C VAL A 270 14.01 14.13 -21.84
N GLU A 271 14.96 14.92 -21.34
CA GLU A 271 14.95 16.39 -21.41
C GLU A 271 15.97 16.92 -22.44
N SER A 272 17.06 16.17 -22.66
CA SER A 272 18.15 16.60 -23.52
C SER A 272 18.63 15.48 -24.44
N TYR A 273 18.96 15.86 -25.67
CA TYR A 273 19.45 14.99 -26.74
C TYR A 273 20.74 15.56 -27.31
N TRP A 274 21.68 14.69 -27.70
CA TRP A 274 22.89 15.06 -28.44
C TRP A 274 23.16 14.02 -29.51
N TRP A 275 23.37 14.48 -30.74
CA TRP A 275 23.77 13.64 -31.86
C TRP A 275 25.24 13.78 -32.13
N PHE A 276 25.91 12.65 -32.26
CA PHE A 276 27.32 12.56 -32.61
C PHE A 276 27.47 11.86 -33.95
N TRP A 277 28.35 12.41 -34.78
CA TRP A 277 28.76 11.84 -36.04
C TRP A 277 30.22 11.45 -35.98
N GLU A 278 30.53 10.26 -36.48
CA GLU A 278 31.88 9.71 -36.52
C GLU A 278 32.24 9.22 -37.92
N ASN A 279 33.43 9.61 -38.37
CA ASN A 279 34.04 9.09 -39.60
C ASN A 279 35.54 8.85 -39.36
N GLY A 280 35.94 7.58 -39.31
CA GLY A 280 37.30 7.20 -38.90
C GLY A 280 37.60 7.66 -37.46
N ASN A 281 38.66 8.46 -37.29
CA ASN A 281 39.08 9.03 -36.00
C ASN A 281 38.43 10.40 -35.69
N HIS A 282 37.58 10.91 -36.57
CA HIS A 282 36.90 12.18 -36.36
C HIS A 282 35.53 11.96 -35.72
N SER A 283 35.23 12.73 -34.67
CA SER A 283 33.98 12.74 -33.92
C SER A 283 33.53 14.18 -33.72
N GLU A 284 32.27 14.47 -34.05
CA GLU A 284 31.70 15.82 -33.94
C GLU A 284 30.26 15.78 -33.39
N LEU A 285 29.89 16.80 -32.61
CA LEU A 285 28.52 17.04 -32.17
C LEU A 285 27.74 17.75 -33.28
N VAL A 286 26.69 17.12 -33.80
CA VAL A 286 25.98 17.56 -35.01
C VAL A 286 24.51 17.96 -34.77
N GLY A 287 23.97 17.74 -33.57
CA GLY A 287 22.60 18.12 -33.24
C GLY A 287 22.25 17.98 -31.76
N GLN A 288 21.18 18.67 -31.32
CA GLN A 288 20.74 18.69 -29.92
C GLN A 288 19.21 18.51 -29.76
N ALA A 289 18.59 17.79 -30.69
CA ALA A 289 17.16 17.52 -30.70
C ALA A 289 16.90 16.02 -30.83
N ALA A 290 15.69 15.57 -30.48
CA ALA A 290 15.27 14.18 -30.64
C ALA A 290 15.44 13.69 -32.08
N ASP A 291 15.12 14.58 -33.03
CA ASP A 291 15.28 14.36 -34.46
C ASP A 291 16.40 15.23 -35.04
N LEU A 292 17.28 14.62 -35.84
CA LEU A 292 18.33 15.29 -36.61
C LEU A 292 18.00 15.20 -38.10
N ASN A 293 17.75 16.34 -38.74
CA ASN A 293 17.57 16.44 -40.18
C ASN A 293 18.91 16.71 -40.86
N LEU A 294 19.29 15.87 -41.83
CA LEU A 294 20.54 16.04 -42.55
C LEU A 294 20.40 15.65 -44.04
N ASN A 295 21.18 16.31 -44.88
CA ASN A 295 21.30 15.94 -46.29
C ASN A 295 22.46 14.96 -46.45
N LEU A 296 22.17 13.73 -46.91
CA LEU A 296 23.18 12.68 -47.05
C LEU A 296 24.09 12.95 -48.24
N THR A 297 25.31 13.42 -47.96
CA THR A 297 26.37 13.62 -48.94
C THR A 297 27.60 12.79 -48.57
N LEU A 298 28.59 12.69 -49.46
CA LEU A 298 29.86 12.02 -49.17
C LEU A 298 30.57 12.58 -47.92
N ARG A 299 30.29 13.83 -47.51
CA ARG A 299 30.88 14.45 -46.32
C ARG A 299 30.16 14.08 -45.02
N THR A 300 28.88 13.80 -45.09
CA THR A 300 28.04 13.45 -43.93
C THR A 300 27.87 11.94 -43.78
N MET A 301 28.42 11.16 -44.70
CA MET A 301 28.49 9.71 -44.56
C MET A 301 29.34 9.32 -43.36
N GLY A 302 28.86 8.32 -42.62
CA GLY A 302 29.56 7.77 -41.46
C GLY A 302 28.60 7.15 -40.46
N ARG A 303 29.07 7.11 -39.21
CA ARG A 303 28.40 6.52 -38.06
C ARG A 303 27.71 7.59 -37.24
N TYR A 304 26.43 7.40 -36.97
CA TYR A 304 25.64 8.28 -36.12
C TYR A 304 25.18 7.54 -34.86
N TRP A 305 25.30 8.21 -33.73
CA TRP A 305 24.77 7.73 -32.45
C TRP A 305 24.24 8.92 -31.65
N CYS A 306 23.30 8.65 -30.75
CA CYS A 306 22.73 9.68 -29.89
C CYS A 306 23.06 9.42 -28.42
N ARG A 307 23.18 10.50 -27.65
CA ARG A 307 23.14 10.49 -26.20
C ARG A 307 21.87 11.18 -25.74
N VAL A 308 21.23 10.62 -24.74
CA VAL A 308 20.02 11.15 -24.12
C VAL A 308 20.21 11.30 -22.62
N GLN A 309 19.55 12.28 -22.04
CA GLN A 309 19.59 12.56 -20.61
C GLN A 309 18.21 12.88 -20.05
N ASN A 310 17.91 12.30 -18.90
CA ASN A 310 16.89 12.82 -17.99
C ASN A 310 17.54 13.27 -16.68
N ARG A 311 16.73 13.80 -15.75
CA ARG A 311 17.24 14.26 -14.45
C ARG A 311 17.97 13.22 -13.59
N LEU A 312 17.90 11.93 -13.93
CA LEU A 312 18.56 10.86 -13.18
C LEU A 312 19.89 10.43 -13.79
N GLY A 313 20.09 10.62 -15.09
CA GLY A 313 21.34 10.24 -15.74
C GLY A 313 21.25 10.21 -17.26
N GLU A 314 22.32 9.70 -17.86
CA GLU A 314 22.58 9.71 -19.30
C GLU A 314 22.74 8.29 -19.84
N ALA A 315 22.37 8.10 -21.11
CA ALA A 315 22.68 6.87 -21.84
C ALA A 315 22.95 7.17 -23.32
N ASN A 316 23.82 6.35 -23.92
CA ASN A 316 24.13 6.39 -25.35
C ASN A 316 23.35 5.30 -26.09
N SER A 317 23.09 5.51 -27.37
CA SER A 317 22.53 4.46 -28.22
C SER A 317 23.45 3.26 -28.32
N THR A 318 22.89 2.06 -28.18
CA THR A 318 23.65 0.82 -28.37
C THR A 318 23.88 0.54 -29.84
N GLU A 319 22.91 0.91 -30.67
CA GLU A 319 23.01 0.84 -32.13
C GLU A 319 23.65 2.12 -32.68
N VAL A 320 24.52 1.92 -33.66
CA VAL A 320 25.15 3.00 -34.41
C VAL A 320 24.65 2.92 -35.84
N LEU A 321 23.92 3.94 -36.27
CA LEU A 321 23.42 4.00 -37.64
C LEU A 321 24.59 4.29 -38.58
N ARG A 322 24.83 3.40 -39.56
CA ARG A 322 25.80 3.63 -40.63
C ARG A 322 25.11 4.04 -41.91
N THR A 323 25.65 5.09 -42.51
CA THR A 323 25.18 5.67 -43.77
C THR A 323 26.13 5.40 -44.93
N ASP A 324 27.12 4.53 -44.75
CA ASP A 324 28.10 4.20 -45.79
C ASP A 324 27.54 3.15 -46.78
N PRO A 325 27.77 3.29 -48.09
CA PRO A 325 27.14 2.46 -49.13
C PRO A 325 27.57 0.99 -49.09
N LEU A 326 28.68 0.66 -48.42
CA LEU A 326 29.19 -0.70 -48.27
C LEU A 326 28.35 -1.58 -47.32
N TRP A 327 27.56 -0.99 -46.40
CA TRP A 327 26.75 -1.79 -45.47
C TRP A 327 25.62 -2.54 -46.20
N TRP A 328 24.95 -1.91 -47.17
CA TRP A 328 23.91 -2.58 -47.96
C TRP A 328 24.44 -3.74 -48.80
N VAL A 329 25.68 -3.62 -49.28
CA VAL A 329 26.35 -4.69 -50.04
C VAL A 329 26.66 -5.91 -49.16
N LEU A 330 26.94 -5.69 -47.88
CA LEU A 330 27.26 -6.76 -46.92
C LEU A 330 26.03 -7.35 -46.21
N ALA A 331 25.00 -6.56 -45.93
CA ALA A 331 23.73 -7.03 -45.36
C ALA A 331 22.81 -7.70 -46.40
N GLY A 332 22.93 -7.30 -47.68
CA GLY A 332 22.18 -7.85 -48.81
C GLY A 332 22.95 -8.85 -49.67
N GLY A 333 23.93 -9.55 -49.09
CA GLY A 333 24.81 -10.46 -49.83
C GLY A 333 24.11 -11.73 -50.31
N LEU A 334 23.34 -11.68 -51.41
CA LEU A 334 23.32 -12.65 -52.53
C LEU A 334 22.29 -12.28 -53.64
N SER A 335 22.35 -11.12 -54.29
CA SER A 335 21.50 -10.87 -55.48
C SER A 335 22.03 -9.86 -56.51
N LEU A 336 23.34 -9.69 -56.67
CA LEU A 336 23.89 -8.89 -57.79
C LEU A 336 25.10 -9.57 -58.42
N LEU A 337 24.86 -10.72 -59.06
CA LEU A 337 25.56 -11.08 -60.28
C LEU A 337 24.54 -10.96 -61.42
N LEU A 338 24.94 -10.27 -62.50
CA LEU A 338 24.21 -10.07 -63.77
C LEU A 338 23.38 -8.79 -63.92
N VAL A 339 24.03 -7.63 -64.10
CA VAL A 339 23.67 -6.71 -65.21
C VAL A 339 24.96 -6.02 -65.71
N ALA A 340 25.88 -6.80 -66.27
CA ALA A 340 27.01 -6.27 -67.04
C ALA A 340 27.25 -7.14 -68.28
N SER A 341 26.18 -7.44 -69.02
CA SER A 341 26.23 -8.06 -70.35
C SER A 341 24.87 -7.79 -71.02
N PHE A 342 24.86 -7.33 -72.28
CA PHE A 342 23.72 -6.77 -73.04
C PHE A 342 23.43 -5.30 -72.71
N CYS A 343 23.69 -4.30 -73.56
CA CYS A 343 23.69 -4.27 -75.02
C CYS A 343 24.81 -3.38 -75.57
N LEU A 344 25.72 -3.99 -76.32
CA LEU A 344 26.29 -3.37 -77.51
C LEU A 344 25.25 -3.51 -78.64
N ILE A 345 25.13 -2.45 -79.46
CA ILE A 345 24.59 -2.36 -80.84
C ILE A 345 23.25 -1.61 -81.02
N CYS A 346 23.29 -0.66 -81.97
CA CYS A 346 22.28 0.26 -82.55
C CYS A 346 22.17 1.62 -81.86
N ARG A 347 22.57 2.77 -82.43
CA ARG A 347 22.92 3.15 -83.81
C ARG A 347 23.79 4.41 -83.78
#